data_AF-A0A520CJU5-F1
#
_entry.id   AF-A0A520CJU5-F1
#
_cell.length_a   1.000
_cell.length_b   1.000
_cell.length_c   1.000
_cell.angle_alpha   90.00
_cell.angle_beta   90.00
_cell.angle_gamma   90.00
#
_symmetry.space_group_name_H-M   'P 1'
#
loop_
_entity.id
_entity.type
_entity.pdbx_description
1 polymer ?
#
loop_
_entity_poly.entity_id
_entity_poly.type
_entity_poly.pdbx_seq_one_letter_code
_entity_poly.pdbx_strand_id
1 'polypeptide(L)'
;MAKNLIILSVLLMCAILGKAQNKPFPKTAFAGKWEYQQAHHNLLLIIKFEKGKDYATFIDVGTGEAPSIQFKAQMQGDKLFINPQTHVNDFYIQLSVKNNKMIFKQQIAIWGADGNPLPPTKDGYLTRIYKRVK
;
A
#
# COMPACT_ATOMS: atom_id res chain seq x y z
N MET A 1 18.32 43.94 -20.83
CA MET A 1 16.98 43.49 -20.38
C MET A 1 16.83 41.96 -20.30
N ALA A 2 17.65 41.14 -21.00
CA ALA A 2 17.54 39.67 -20.97
C ALA A 2 17.96 38.99 -19.64
N LYS A 3 18.83 39.62 -18.84
CA LYS A 3 19.38 39.06 -17.61
C LYS A 3 18.33 38.84 -16.51
N ASN A 4 17.33 39.72 -16.42
CA ASN A 4 16.25 39.62 -15.42
C ASN A 4 15.19 38.57 -15.80
N LEU A 5 15.03 38.27 -17.09
CA LEU A 5 14.06 37.29 -17.58
C LEU A 5 14.51 35.85 -17.28
N ILE A 6 15.82 35.58 -17.38
CA ILE A 6 16.42 34.26 -17.10
C ILE A 6 16.38 33.93 -15.60
N ILE A 7 16.63 34.93 -14.74
CA ILE A 7 16.55 34.74 -13.28
C ILE A 7 15.11 34.40 -12.85
N LEU A 8 14.11 35.04 -13.47
CA LEU A 8 12.70 34.80 -13.17
C LEU A 8 12.25 33.38 -13.57
N SER A 9 12.72 32.87 -14.71
CA SER A 9 12.40 31.51 -15.16
C SER A 9 13.12 30.41 -14.36
N VAL A 10 14.34 30.66 -13.87
CA VAL A 10 15.04 29.73 -12.95
C VAL A 10 14.35 29.66 -11.57
N LEU A 11 13.93 30.81 -11.02
CA LEU A 11 13.18 30.86 -9.75
C LEU A 11 11.83 30.14 -9.84
N LEU A 12 11.16 30.22 -10.99
CA LEU A 12 9.89 29.53 -11.22
C LEU A 12 10.07 28.00 -11.28
N MET A 13 11.15 27.48 -11.89
CA MET A 13 11.44 26.04 -11.91
C MET A 13 11.76 25.47 -10.52
N CYS A 14 12.47 26.20 -9.66
CA CYS A 14 12.73 25.79 -8.28
C CYS A 14 11.45 25.71 -7.43
N ALA A 15 10.47 26.60 -7.67
CA ALA A 15 9.21 26.62 -6.93
C ALA A 15 8.28 25.43 -7.27
N ILE A 16 8.38 24.89 -8.49
CA ILE A 16 7.53 23.76 -8.94
C ILE A 16 8.04 22.43 -8.35
N LEU A 17 9.36 22.27 -8.20
CA LEU A 17 9.97 21.07 -7.60
C LEU A 17 9.66 20.93 -6.10
N GLY A 18 9.51 22.05 -5.37
CA GLY A 18 9.22 22.04 -3.93
C GLY A 18 7.82 21.57 -3.54
N LYS A 19 6.88 21.47 -4.50
CA LYS A 19 5.48 21.06 -4.23
C LYS A 19 5.26 19.54 -4.40
N ALA A 20 6.24 18.80 -4.91
CA ALA A 20 6.11 17.37 -5.20
C ALA A 20 6.60 16.44 -4.07
N GLN A 21 7.29 16.96 -3.05
CA GLN A 21 7.88 16.14 -1.99
C GLN A 21 7.35 16.60 -0.61
N ASN A 22 6.91 15.63 0.19
CA ASN A 22 6.50 15.74 1.60
C ASN A 22 5.02 15.96 1.91
N LYS A 23 4.08 15.37 1.16
CA LYS A 23 2.78 15.08 1.77
C LYS A 23 2.98 13.94 2.79
N PRO A 24 2.65 14.12 4.08
CA PRO A 24 2.78 13.06 5.06
C PRO A 24 1.88 11.87 4.68
N PHE A 25 2.41 10.66 4.82
CA PHE A 25 1.66 9.43 4.54
C PHE A 25 0.41 9.38 5.43
N PRO A 26 -0.80 9.09 4.88
CA PRO A 26 -2.05 9.16 5.64
C PRO A 26 -2.26 7.93 6.53
N LYS A 27 -1.40 7.72 7.54
CA LYS A 27 -1.44 6.55 8.46
C LYS A 27 -2.83 6.32 9.05
N THR A 28 -3.50 7.39 9.47
CA THR A 28 -4.86 7.35 10.05
C THR A 28 -5.91 6.85 9.07
N ALA A 29 -5.75 7.10 7.77
CA ALA A 29 -6.67 6.63 6.75
C ALA A 29 -6.61 5.11 6.55
N PHE A 30 -5.48 4.48 6.88
CA PHE A 30 -5.29 3.03 6.78
C PHE A 30 -5.52 2.31 8.11
N ALA A 31 -5.12 2.91 9.23
CA ALA A 31 -5.15 2.26 10.53
C ALA A 31 -6.56 1.82 10.92
N GLY A 32 -6.69 0.64 11.53
CA GLY A 32 -7.95 0.10 12.02
C GLY A 32 -8.34 -1.22 11.36
N LYS A 33 -9.64 -1.56 11.49
CA LYS A 33 -10.22 -2.81 11.03
C LYS A 33 -11.00 -2.60 9.72
N TRP A 34 -10.85 -3.56 8.81
CA TRP A 34 -11.43 -3.54 7.48
C TRP A 34 -12.07 -4.88 7.18
N GLU A 35 -13.31 -4.88 6.73
CA GLU A 35 -14.07 -6.10 6.45
C GLU A 35 -14.37 -6.22 4.95
N TYR A 36 -14.19 -7.42 4.41
CA TYR A 36 -14.70 -7.83 3.10
C TYR A 36 -15.70 -8.96 3.31
N GLN A 37 -16.95 -8.70 2.94
CA GLN A 37 -18.05 -9.65 3.08
C GLN A 37 -18.04 -10.64 1.92
N GLN A 38 -18.05 -11.92 2.24
CA GLN A 38 -18.28 -13.01 1.28
C GLN A 38 -19.58 -13.72 1.65
N ALA A 39 -20.07 -14.58 0.74
CA ALA A 39 -21.36 -15.24 0.90
C ALA A 39 -21.48 -16.08 2.18
N HIS A 40 -20.37 -16.61 2.70
CA HIS A 40 -20.37 -17.57 3.81
C HIS A 40 -19.48 -17.15 4.99
N HIS A 41 -18.65 -16.14 4.83
CA HIS A 41 -17.77 -15.63 5.88
C HIS A 41 -17.28 -14.23 5.54
N ASN A 42 -16.72 -13.53 6.53
CA ASN A 42 -16.09 -12.23 6.34
C ASN A 42 -14.58 -12.36 6.50
N LEU A 43 -13.83 -11.67 5.64
CA LEU A 43 -12.39 -11.50 5.81
C LEU A 43 -12.14 -10.19 6.57
N LEU A 44 -11.40 -10.26 7.66
CA LEU A 44 -11.08 -9.11 8.49
C LEU A 44 -9.59 -8.79 8.38
N LEU A 45 -9.29 -7.56 7.98
CA LEU A 45 -7.93 -7.04 7.93
C LEU A 45 -7.73 -6.01 9.03
N ILE A 46 -6.65 -6.15 9.79
CA ILE A 46 -6.26 -5.19 10.82
C ILE A 46 -4.93 -4.56 10.44
N ILE A 47 -4.92 -3.23 10.30
CA ILE A 47 -3.72 -2.47 9.98
C ILE A 47 -3.30 -1.66 11.20
N LYS A 48 -2.07 -1.89 11.67
CA LYS A 48 -1.45 -1.19 12.79
C LYS A 48 -0.16 -0.51 12.31
N PHE A 49 0.12 0.68 12.83
CA PHE A 49 1.38 1.37 12.56
C PHE A 49 2.23 1.37 13.82
N GLU A 50 3.50 1.00 13.68
CA GLU A 50 4.44 1.06 14.79
C GLU A 50 4.97 2.48 14.98
N LYS A 51 5.11 2.89 16.25
CA LYS A 51 5.62 4.22 16.59
C LYS A 51 7.08 4.35 16.15
N GLY A 52 7.39 5.40 15.40
CA GLY A 52 8.75 5.65 14.90
C GLY A 52 9.19 4.72 13.77
N LYS A 53 8.30 3.88 13.22
CA LYS A 53 8.61 3.02 12.07
C LYS A 53 8.00 3.55 10.77
N ASP A 54 8.63 3.16 9.69
CA ASP A 54 8.29 3.43 8.30
C ASP A 54 7.51 2.28 7.63
N TYR A 55 7.01 1.33 8.43
CA TYR A 55 6.15 0.25 7.97
C TYR A 55 4.86 0.14 8.79
N ALA A 56 3.91 -0.64 8.26
CA ALA A 56 2.68 -1.05 8.93
C ALA A 56 2.64 -2.57 9.10
N THR A 57 1.99 -3.03 10.16
CA THR A 57 1.66 -4.44 10.36
C THR A 57 0.26 -4.69 9.83
N PHE A 58 0.17 -5.57 8.84
CA PHE A 58 -1.05 -6.07 8.27
C PHE A 58 -1.35 -7.43 8.88
N ILE A 59 -2.55 -7.61 9.43
CA ILE A 59 -2.99 -8.88 10.02
C ILE A 59 -4.22 -9.32 9.25
N ASP A 60 -4.09 -10.42 8.50
CA ASP A 60 -5.24 -11.10 7.91
C ASP A 60 -5.84 -12.04 8.95
N VAL A 61 -7.07 -11.75 9.36
CA VAL A 61 -7.87 -12.55 10.27
C VAL A 61 -8.97 -13.18 9.43
N GLY A 62 -8.77 -14.45 9.08
CA GLY A 62 -9.72 -15.25 8.32
C GLY A 62 -10.99 -15.58 9.11
N THR A 63 -11.61 -16.71 8.78
CA THR A 63 -12.89 -17.17 9.34
C THR A 63 -12.89 -17.51 10.85
N GLY A 64 -11.76 -17.28 11.55
CA GLY A 64 -11.54 -17.74 12.93
C GLY A 64 -11.03 -19.18 13.03
N GLU A 65 -11.10 -19.96 11.95
CA GLU A 65 -10.57 -21.32 11.86
C GLU A 65 -9.11 -21.36 11.39
N ALA A 66 -8.72 -20.40 10.54
CA ALA A 66 -7.35 -20.23 10.07
C ALA A 66 -6.56 -19.28 10.99
N PRO A 67 -5.29 -19.58 11.30
CA PRO A 67 -4.44 -18.71 12.08
C PRO A 67 -4.24 -17.37 11.35
N SER A 68 -4.21 -16.29 12.11
CA SER A 68 -3.94 -14.97 11.54
C SER A 68 -2.54 -14.90 10.95
N ILE A 69 -2.41 -14.28 9.78
CA ILE A 69 -1.11 -14.08 9.12
C ILE A 69 -0.70 -12.62 9.24
N GLN A 70 0.56 -12.37 9.61
CA GLN A 70 1.10 -11.03 9.80
C GLN A 70 2.13 -10.69 8.71
N PHE A 71 1.95 -9.54 8.06
CA PHE A 71 2.87 -9.03 7.06
C PHE A 71 3.35 -7.62 7.42
N LYS A 72 4.58 -7.32 7.00
CA LYS A 72 5.13 -5.96 7.03
C LYS A 72 4.83 -5.28 5.71
N ALA A 73 4.15 -4.14 5.77
CA ALA A 73 3.82 -3.32 4.63
C ALA A 73 4.67 -2.05 4.61
N GLN A 74 5.30 -1.76 3.48
CA GLN A 74 6.10 -0.56 3.24
C GLN A 74 5.21 0.58 2.75
N MET A 75 5.46 1.79 3.24
CA MET A 75 4.79 3.00 2.77
C MET A 75 5.47 3.52 1.50
N GLN A 76 4.71 3.71 0.42
CA GLN A 76 5.22 4.32 -0.80
C GLN A 76 4.16 5.24 -1.40
N GLY A 77 4.44 6.55 -1.41
CA GLY A 77 3.47 7.56 -1.83
C GLY A 77 2.25 7.58 -0.91
N ASP A 78 1.08 7.28 -1.46
CA ASP A 78 -0.21 7.18 -0.75
C ASP A 78 -0.69 5.73 -0.54
N LYS A 79 0.17 4.75 -0.79
CA LYS A 79 -0.15 3.32 -0.76
C LYS A 79 0.71 2.55 0.23
N LEU A 80 0.16 1.43 0.70
CA LEU A 80 0.93 0.39 1.38
C LEU A 80 1.22 -0.74 0.39
N PHE A 81 2.45 -1.23 0.41
CA PHE A 81 2.91 -2.36 -0.40
C PHE A 81 3.40 -3.48 0.50
N ILE A 82 2.95 -4.71 0.23
CA ILE A 82 3.55 -5.92 0.77
C ILE A 82 4.13 -6.66 -0.43
N ASN A 83 5.43 -6.89 -0.39
CA ASN A 83 6.12 -7.63 -1.42
C ASN A 83 6.18 -9.12 -1.04
N PRO A 84 6.19 -10.01 -2.05
CA PRO A 84 6.42 -11.42 -1.84
C PRO A 84 7.76 -11.63 -1.16
N GLN A 85 7.79 -12.56 -0.22
CA GLN A 85 8.97 -12.92 0.54
C GLN A 85 9.00 -14.43 0.68
N THR A 86 10.12 -15.04 0.30
CA THR A 86 10.31 -16.48 0.28
C THR A 86 9.93 -17.09 1.64
N HIS A 87 9.13 -18.15 1.61
CA HIS A 87 8.59 -18.85 2.79
C HIS A 87 7.66 -18.03 3.70
N VAL A 88 7.30 -16.81 3.31
CA VAL A 88 6.39 -15.94 4.08
C VAL A 88 5.10 -15.69 3.32
N ASN A 89 5.20 -15.23 2.06
CA ASN A 89 4.04 -15.00 1.20
C ASN A 89 4.45 -14.94 -0.28
N ASP A 90 3.58 -15.46 -1.14
CA ASP A 90 3.77 -15.47 -2.60
C ASP A 90 2.95 -14.37 -3.30
N PHE A 91 2.69 -13.24 -2.64
CA PHE A 91 1.78 -12.22 -3.15
C PHE A 91 2.41 -10.84 -3.19
N TYR A 92 2.20 -10.15 -4.32
CA TYR A 92 2.24 -8.70 -4.35
C TYR A 92 0.92 -8.15 -3.87
N ILE A 93 0.92 -7.41 -2.77
CA ILE A 93 -0.29 -6.75 -2.23
C ILE A 93 -0.11 -5.24 -2.26
N GLN A 94 -1.09 -4.54 -2.82
CA GLN A 94 -1.16 -3.09 -2.82
C GLN A 94 -2.45 -2.63 -2.14
N LEU A 95 -2.32 -1.72 -1.18
CA LEU A 95 -3.45 -1.13 -0.48
C LEU A 95 -3.51 0.36 -0.78
N SER A 96 -4.71 0.84 -1.07
CA SER A 96 -5.01 2.28 -1.15
C SER A 96 -6.34 2.56 -0.46
N VAL A 97 -6.48 3.74 0.12
CA VAL A 97 -7.74 4.16 0.76
C VAL A 97 -8.31 5.34 -0.01
N LYS A 98 -9.55 5.20 -0.47
CA LYS A 98 -10.30 6.24 -1.16
C LYS A 98 -11.74 6.24 -0.66
N ASN A 99 -12.25 7.41 -0.28
CA ASN A 99 -13.64 7.59 0.19
C ASN A 99 -14.04 6.61 1.29
N ASN A 100 -13.16 6.43 2.29
CA ASN A 100 -13.35 5.50 3.41
C ASN A 100 -13.55 4.02 3.02
N LYS A 101 -13.14 3.65 1.81
CA LYS A 101 -13.05 2.26 1.33
C LYS A 101 -11.59 1.92 1.09
N MET A 102 -11.18 0.74 1.50
CA MET A 102 -9.85 0.23 1.21
C MET A 102 -9.93 -0.61 -0.06
N ILE A 103 -9.18 -0.19 -1.07
CA ILE A 103 -8.96 -0.94 -2.30
C ILE A 103 -7.78 -1.85 -2.03
N PHE A 104 -8.06 -3.14 -1.92
CA PHE A 104 -7.08 -4.20 -1.73
C PHE A 104 -6.80 -4.83 -3.09
N LYS A 105 -5.56 -4.78 -3.55
CA LYS A 105 -5.13 -5.46 -4.78
C LYS A 105 -4.12 -6.53 -4.42
N GLN A 106 -4.32 -7.73 -4.96
CA GLN A 106 -3.37 -8.84 -4.81
C GLN A 106 -3.04 -9.47 -6.16
N GLN A 107 -1.81 -9.91 -6.32
CA GLN A 107 -1.34 -10.68 -7.46
C GLN A 107 -0.36 -11.75 -6.97
N ILE A 108 -0.48 -12.97 -7.47
CA ILE A 108 0.48 -14.04 -7.19
C ILE A 108 1.83 -13.69 -7.83
N ALA A 109 2.90 -13.83 -7.06
CA ALA A 109 4.26 -13.67 -7.53
C ALA A 109 4.68 -14.86 -8.40
N ILE A 110 5.28 -14.58 -9.54
CA ILE A 110 5.98 -15.59 -10.33
C ILE A 110 7.44 -15.52 -9.91
N TRP A 111 7.97 -16.63 -9.39
CA TRP A 111 9.36 -16.70 -8.96
C TRP A 111 10.28 -16.99 -10.14
N GLY A 112 11.31 -16.16 -10.29
CA GLY A 112 12.38 -16.36 -11.25
C GLY A 112 13.30 -17.52 -10.85
N ALA A 113 14.11 -17.98 -11.79
CA ALA A 113 15.10 -19.03 -11.56
C ALA A 113 16.21 -18.62 -10.56
N ASP A 114 16.39 -17.31 -10.35
CA ASP A 114 17.31 -16.72 -9.37
C ASP A 114 16.74 -16.71 -7.94
N GLY A 115 15.51 -17.21 -7.75
CA GLY A 115 14.83 -17.19 -6.45
C GLY A 115 14.25 -15.83 -6.08
N ASN A 116 14.30 -14.83 -6.96
CA ASN A 116 13.66 -13.54 -6.76
C ASN A 116 12.29 -13.50 -7.47
N PRO A 117 11.34 -12.73 -6.94
CA PRO A 117 10.03 -12.60 -7.57
C PRO A 117 10.15 -11.68 -8.81
N LEU A 118 9.58 -12.12 -9.94
CA LEU A 118 9.48 -11.28 -11.13
C LEU A 118 8.54 -10.08 -10.86
N PRO A 119 8.75 -8.93 -11.51
CA PRO A 119 7.91 -7.76 -11.31
C PRO A 119 6.42 -8.03 -11.55
N PRO A 120 5.50 -7.41 -10.78
CA PRO A 120 4.08 -7.60 -10.99
C PRO A 120 3.62 -7.01 -12.31
N THR A 121 2.63 -7.65 -12.93
CA THR A 121 2.00 -7.15 -14.16
C THR A 121 0.87 -6.17 -13.82
N LYS A 122 0.63 -5.18 -14.68
CA LYS A 122 -0.39 -4.15 -14.39
C LYS A 122 -1.80 -4.72 -14.28
N ASP A 123 -2.12 -5.72 -15.09
CA ASP A 123 -3.46 -6.30 -15.22
C ASP A 123 -3.65 -7.59 -14.40
N GLY A 124 -2.61 -8.06 -13.71
CA GLY A 124 -2.65 -9.31 -12.93
C GLY A 124 -3.29 -9.20 -11.55
N TYR A 125 -3.74 -8.00 -11.16
CA TYR A 125 -4.26 -7.74 -9.82
C TYR A 125 -5.73 -8.10 -9.69
N LEU A 126 -6.02 -9.06 -8.81
CA LEU A 126 -7.36 -9.24 -8.26
C LEU A 126 -7.65 -8.09 -7.28
N THR A 127 -8.77 -7.42 -7.47
CA THR A 127 -9.17 -6.26 -6.64
C THR A 127 -10.35 -6.62 -5.74
N ARG A 128 -10.23 -6.31 -4.46
CA ARG A 128 -11.30 -6.40 -3.45
C ARG A 128 -11.51 -5.04 -2.80
N ILE A 129 -12.76 -4.75 -2.43
CA ILE A 129 -13.11 -3.49 -1.78
C ILE A 129 -13.56 -3.79 -0.36
N TYR A 130 -12.73 -3.40 0.60
CA TYR A 130 -13.01 -3.55 2.01
C TYR A 130 -13.70 -2.29 2.55
N LYS A 131 -14.61 -2.49 3.50
CA LYS A 131 -15.27 -1.43 4.25
C LYS A 131 -14.65 -1.31 5.62
N ARG A 132 -14.48 -0.07 6.10
CA ARG A 132 -14.02 0.17 7.47
C ARG A 132 -15.10 -0.30 8.45
N VAL A 133 -14.69 -1.04 9.48
CA VAL A 133 -15.55 -1.44 10.60
C VAL A 133 -15.06 -0.79 11.89
N LYS A 134 -15.99 -0.55 12.83
CA LYS A 134 -15.71 0.10 14.12
C LYS A 134 -15.07 -0.89 15.10
#